data_AF-A0A174D682-F1
#
_entry.id   AF-A0A174D682-F1
#
_cell.length_a   1.000
_cell.length_b   1.000
_cell.length_c   1.000
_cell.angle_alpha   90.00
_cell.angle_beta   90.00
_cell.angle_gamma   90.00
#
_symmetry.space_group_name_H-M   'P 1'
#
loop_
_entity.id
_entity.type
_entity.pdbx_description
1 polymer ?
#
loop_
_entity_poly.entity_id
_entity_poly.type
_entity_poly.pdbx_seq_one_letter_code
_entity_poly.pdbx_strand_id
1 'polypeptide(L)' 'MSENEAFITEASEQFGNRGARQAQQILEQAAAMFAGGSLTDEDKIAFMDEIQSLYLDSKRRAKKFTPKKYLKNQEEK' A
#
# COMPACT_ATOMS: atom_id res chain seq x y z
N MET A 1 7.24 -13.53 -7.80
CA MET A 1 6.33 -12.44 -7.40
C MET A 1 7.06 -11.16 -7.65
N SER A 2 6.44 -10.19 -8.32
CA SER A 2 7.02 -8.84 -8.44
C SER A 2 6.89 -8.08 -7.11
N GLU A 3 7.70 -7.04 -6.88
CA GLU A 3 7.60 -6.19 -5.67
C GLU A 3 6.20 -5.58 -5.53
N ASN A 4 5.61 -5.15 -6.64
CA ASN A 4 4.25 -4.63 -6.69
C ASN A 4 3.19 -5.67 -6.26
N GLU A 5 3.36 -6.94 -6.65
CA GLU A 5 2.48 -8.03 -6.20
C GLU A 5 2.67 -8.35 -4.72
N ALA A 6 3.91 -8.29 -4.23
CA ALA A 6 4.22 -8.47 -2.82
C ALA A 6 3.54 -7.38 -1.97
N PHE A 7 3.57 -6.13 -2.42
CA PHE A 7 2.87 -5.01 -1.78
C PHE A 7 1.35 -5.21 -1.72
N ILE A 8 0.71 -5.61 -2.82
CA ILE A 8 -0.75 -5.89 -2.82
C ILE A 8 -1.07 -7.05 -1.86
N THR A 9 -0.24 -8.08 -1.84
CA THR A 9 -0.40 -9.25 -0.97
C THR A 9 -0.29 -8.84 0.51
N GLU A 10 0.75 -8.10 0.88
CA GLU A 10 0.94 -7.58 2.24
C GLU A 10 -0.25 -6.70 2.67
N ALA A 11 -0.69 -5.80 1.79
CA ALA A 11 -1.85 -4.94 2.07
C ALA A 11 -3.14 -5.74 2.25
N SER A 12 -3.29 -6.84 1.50
CA SER A 12 -4.41 -7.77 1.63
C SER A 12 -4.38 -8.51 2.98
N GLU A 13 -3.21 -9.00 3.38
CA GLU A 13 -3.04 -9.73 4.64
C GLU A 13 -3.27 -8.83 5.85
N GLN A 14 -2.71 -7.61 5.84
CA GLN A 14 -2.80 -6.69 6.98
C GLN A 14 -4.14 -5.93 7.05
N PHE A 15 -4.71 -5.55 5.89
CA PHE A 15 -5.84 -4.62 5.84
C PHE A 15 -7.06 -5.17 5.06
N GLY A 16 -7.00 -6.43 4.62
CA GLY A 16 -8.07 -7.12 3.91
C GLY A 16 -8.28 -6.64 2.48
N ASN A 17 -9.40 -7.05 1.87
CA ASN A 17 -9.75 -6.73 0.48
C ASN A 17 -9.76 -5.22 0.18
N ARG A 18 -10.19 -4.38 1.14
CA ARG A 18 -10.13 -2.91 0.96
C ARG A 18 -8.69 -2.41 0.89
N GLY A 19 -7.78 -3.00 1.67
CA GLY A 19 -6.36 -2.69 1.63
C GLY A 19 -5.71 -3.05 0.31
N ALA A 20 -6.01 -4.24 -0.21
CA ALA A 20 -5.52 -4.70 -1.50
C ALA A 20 -5.96 -3.78 -2.65
N ARG A 21 -7.25 -3.39 -2.68
CA ARG A 21 -7.76 -2.47 -3.70
C ARG A 21 -7.10 -1.09 -3.64
N GLN A 22 -6.85 -0.57 -2.44
CA GLN A 22 -6.15 0.71 -2.26
C GLN A 22 -4.69 0.62 -2.72
N ALA A 23 -3.99 -0.45 -2.37
CA ALA A 23 -2.62 -0.70 -2.84
C ALA A 23 -2.56 -0.75 -4.38
N GLN A 24 -3.49 -1.48 -5.01
CA GLN A 24 -3.58 -1.55 -6.47
C GLN A 24 -3.82 -0.17 -7.12
N GLN A 25 -4.70 0.65 -6.53
CA GLN A 25 -4.96 2.01 -7.02
C GLN A 25 -3.73 2.91 -6.92
N ILE A 26 -2.93 2.80 -5.86
CA ILE A 26 -1.69 3.56 -5.70
C ILE A 26 -0.70 3.21 -6.82
N LEU A 27 -0.54 1.92 -7.13
CA LEU A 27 0.33 1.46 -8.20
C LEU A 27 -0.13 1.96 -9.57
N GLU A 28 -1.43 1.94 -9.84
CA GLU A 28 -2.00 2.43 -11.10
C GLU A 28 -1.80 3.95 -11.25
N GLN A 29 -2.01 4.71 -10.17
CA GLN A 29 -1.78 6.16 -10.16
C GLN A 29 -0.29 6.50 -10.33
N ALA A 30 0.60 5.77 -9.66
CA ALA A 30 2.05 5.96 -9.82
C ALA A 30 2.50 5.66 -11.26
N ALA A 31 2.00 4.58 -11.86
CA ALA A 31 2.28 4.25 -13.26
C ALA A 31 1.77 5.34 -14.23
N ALA A 32 0.57 5.87 -14.00
CA ALA A 32 0.01 6.97 -14.79
C ALA A 32 0.84 8.26 -14.64
N MET A 33 1.34 8.56 -13.44
CA MET A 33 2.22 9.70 -13.19
C MET A 33 3.55 9.56 -13.95
N PHE A 34 4.16 8.36 -13.94
CA PHE A 34 5.40 8.10 -14.66
C PHE A 34 5.23 8.13 -16.18
N ALA A 35 4.06 7.79 -16.72
CA ALA A 35 3.79 7.90 -18.15
C ALA A 35 3.75 9.36 -18.65
N GLY A 36 3.51 10.33 -17.76
CA GLY A 36 3.41 11.75 -18.08
C GLY A 36 4.70 12.57 -17.87
N GLY A 37 5.81 11.97 -17.44
CA GLY A 37 7.04 12.70 -17.10
C GLY A 37 8.32 11.92 -17.38
N SER A 38 9.46 12.63 -17.35
CA SER A 38 10.80 12.04 -17.49
C SER A 38 11.45 11.87 -16.11
N LEU A 39 11.22 10.72 -15.48
CA LEU A 39 11.98 10.26 -14.31
C LEU A 39 12.98 9.21 -14.75
N THR A 40 14.15 9.20 -14.11
CA THR A 40 15.10 8.09 -14.26
C THR A 40 14.49 6.82 -13.66
N ASP A 41 14.96 5.65 -14.08
CA ASP A 41 14.46 4.40 -13.51
C ASP A 41 14.82 4.24 -12.03
N GLU A 42 15.95 4.82 -11.60
CA GLU A 42 16.34 4.92 -10.18
C GLU A 42 15.32 5.74 -9.37
N ASP A 43 14.94 6.91 -9.85
CA ASP A 43 13.97 7.77 -9.17
C ASP A 43 12.57 7.12 -9.12
N LYS A 44 12.19 6.37 -10.16
CA LYS A 44 10.94 5.59 -10.15
C LYS A 44 10.96 4.53 -9.07
N ILE A 45 12.05 3.79 -8.93
CA ILE A 45 12.19 2.75 -7.90
C ILE A 45 12.13 3.39 -6.51
N ALA A 46 12.89 4.46 -6.27
CA ALA A 46 12.90 5.18 -5.00
C ALA A 46 11.49 5.69 -4.63
N PHE A 47 10.78 6.29 -5.58
CA PHE A 47 9.41 6.73 -5.39
C PHE A 47 8.46 5.58 -5.04
N MET A 48 8.58 4.45 -5.75
CA MET A 48 7.72 3.30 -5.52
C MET A 48 7.93 2.68 -4.13
N ASP A 49 9.18 2.59 -3.66
CA ASP A 49 9.48 2.11 -2.31
C ASP A 49 8.91 3.05 -1.23
N GLU A 50 9.11 4.36 -1.41
CA GLU A 50 8.65 5.37 -0.47
C GLU A 50 7.12 5.44 -0.38
N ILE A 51 6.41 5.39 -1.52
CA ILE A 51 4.93 5.44 -1.52
C ILE A 51 4.31 4.18 -0.93
N GLN A 52 4.92 3.01 -1.15
CA GLN A 52 4.47 1.75 -0.55
C GLN A 52 4.66 1.79 0.97
N SER A 53 5.85 2.18 1.44
CA SER A 53 6.17 2.34 2.86
C SER A 53 5.23 3.35 3.53
N LEU A 54 5.01 4.50 2.90
CA LEU A 54 4.11 5.54 3.40
C LEU A 54 2.67 5.05 3.54
N TYR A 55 2.17 4.26 2.59
CA TYR A 55 0.84 3.68 2.66
C TYR A 55 0.69 2.76 3.87
N LEU A 56 1.62 1.81 4.06
CA LEU A 56 1.59 0.86 5.16
C LEU A 56 1.61 1.58 6.51
N ASP A 57 2.50 2.55 6.65
CA ASP A 57 2.63 3.37 7.85
C ASP A 57 1.37 4.19 8.15
N SER A 58 0.82 4.84 7.13
CA SER A 58 -0.41 5.60 7.25
C SER A 58 -1.57 4.71 7.70
N LYS A 59 -1.67 3.49 7.17
CA LYS A 59 -2.71 2.52 7.53
C LYS A 59 -2.56 2.01 8.96
N ARG A 60 -1.32 1.73 9.40
CA ARG A 60 -1.02 1.34 10.79
C ARG A 60 -1.42 2.45 11.77
N ARG A 61 -1.02 3.69 11.49
CA ARG A 61 -1.35 4.86 12.34
C ARG A 61 -2.85 5.17 12.37
N ALA A 62 -3.54 4.98 11.24
CA ALA A 62 -4.98 5.20 11.14
C ALA A 62 -5.82 4.14 11.87
N LYS A 63 -5.23 2.99 12.26
CA LYS A 63 -5.94 1.91 12.98
C LYS A 63 -6.65 2.40 14.25
N LYS A 64 -6.10 3.43 14.91
CA LYS A 64 -6.73 4.07 16.10
C LYS A 64 -8.11 4.70 15.83
N PHE A 65 -8.40 5.04 14.57
CA PHE A 65 -9.68 5.62 14.13
C PHE A 65 -10.64 4.56 13.57
N THR A 66 -10.20 3.32 13.41
CA THR A 66 -11.05 2.24 12.90
C THR A 66 -12.03 1.82 13.98
N PRO A 67 -13.36 1.83 13.71
CA PRO A 67 -14.35 1.36 14.69
C PRO A 67 -14.08 -0.07 15.14
N LYS A 68 -14.23 -0.35 16.44
CA LYS A 68 -13.90 -1.66 17.05
C LYS A 68 -14.53 -2.85 16.32
N LYS A 69 -15.76 -2.72 15.82
CA LYS A 69 -16.45 -3.75 15.02
C LYS A 69 -15.72 -4.20 13.75
N TYR A 70 -14.74 -3.44 13.26
CA TYR A 70 -13.93 -3.76 12.08
C TYR A 70 -12.47 -4.09 12.41
N LEU A 71 -12.05 -3.91 13.66
CA LEU A 71 -10.76 -4.41 14.12
C LEU A 71 -10.93 -5.92 14.29
N LYS A 72 -10.39 -6.71 13.35
CA LYS A 72 -10.27 -8.15 13.57
C LYS A 72 -9.46 -8.35 14.85
N ASN A 73 -10.02 -9.07 15.83
CA ASN A 73 -9.36 -9.41 17.08
C ASN A 73 -8.00 -10.04 16.75
N GLN A 74 -6.93 -9.28 16.96
CA GLN A 74 -5.55 -9.78 16.96
C GLN A 74 -5.12 -10.17 18.38
N GLU A 75 -6.04 -10.17 19.35
CA GLU A 75 -5.79 -10.52 20.76
C GLU A 75 -5.64 -12.03 21.00
N GLU A 76 -5.75 -12.88 19.98
CA GLU A 76 -5.41 -14.30 20.08
C GLU A 76 -4.20 -14.64 19.21
N LYS A 77 -3.01 -14.33 19.73
CA LYS A 77 -1.80 -15.16 19.58
C LYS A 77 -0.75 -14.78 20.61
#